data_AF-A0A1I7XHE7-F1
#
_entry.id   AF-A0A1I7XHE7-F1
#
_cell.length_a   1.000
_cell.length_b   1.000
_cell.length_c   1.000
_cell.angle_alpha   90.00
_cell.angle_beta   90.00
_cell.angle_gamma   90.00
#
_symmetry.space_group_name_H-M   'P 1'
#
loop_
_entity.id
_entity.type
_entity.pdbx_description
1 polymer ?
#
loop_
_entity_poly.entity_id
_entity_poly.type
_entity_poly.pdbx_seq_one_letter_code
_entity_poly.pdbx_strand_id
1 'polypeptide(L)'
;MGVVSRPDSESTGDVGAVGTVLMDDLADRAPIFAAFFISPNRDKVMKMVSMDSELLGNCDGLKNRSGCFTLKLTDVMTGFWPSDNGAMPKDEPFCGYRGQRCSYFLEISAGATLLSLIVLISAAIFGYRFCEARALDKMPWRVFHDDLQFIDEEQVKSMVDLLGIRDVVNEIFPKLF
;
A
#
# COMPACT_ATOMS: atom_id res chain seq x y z
N MET A 1 -72.29 -2.62 9.32
CA MET A 1 -70.82 -2.78 9.30
C MET A 1 -70.31 -2.17 10.60
N GLY A 2 -69.98 -3.00 11.59
CA GLY A 2 -69.49 -2.53 12.89
C GLY A 2 -67.98 -2.35 12.82
N VAL A 3 -67.50 -1.15 13.11
CA VAL A 3 -66.08 -0.90 13.31
C VAL A 3 -65.75 -1.38 14.72
N VAL A 4 -64.99 -2.47 14.82
CA VAL A 4 -64.47 -2.97 16.10
C VAL A 4 -63.27 -2.12 16.46
N SER A 5 -63.47 -1.11 17.29
CA SER A 5 -62.38 -0.45 18.02
C SER A 5 -61.96 -1.39 19.16
N ARG A 6 -60.78 -2.01 19.03
CA ARG A 6 -60.15 -2.83 20.07
C ARG A 6 -59.22 -1.97 20.92
N PRO A 7 -59.19 -2.17 22.26
CA PRO A 7 -58.30 -1.43 23.15
C PRO A 7 -56.86 -1.87 22.92
N ASP A 8 -55.96 -0.90 23.05
CA ASP A 8 -54.51 -1.06 22.94
C ASP A 8 -54.02 -2.16 23.90
N SER A 9 -53.04 -2.96 23.44
CA SER A 9 -52.21 -3.92 24.19
C SER A 9 -52.53 -5.44 24.17
N GLU A 10 -53.37 -5.96 23.26
CA GLU A 10 -53.53 -7.42 23.10
C GLU A 10 -53.10 -7.92 21.71
N SER A 11 -51.98 -8.65 21.66
CA SER A 11 -51.44 -9.28 20.45
C SER A 11 -52.34 -10.42 19.97
N THR A 12 -53.36 -10.08 19.19
CA THR A 12 -54.22 -11.10 18.56
C THR A 12 -53.49 -11.66 17.35
N GLY A 13 -52.84 -12.82 17.52
CA GLY A 13 -52.24 -13.54 16.40
C GLY A 13 -53.31 -14.26 15.59
N ASP A 14 -53.69 -13.70 14.44
CA ASP A 14 -54.57 -14.39 13.50
C ASP A 14 -53.78 -15.49 12.77
N VAL A 15 -54.29 -16.73 12.83
CA VAL A 15 -53.63 -17.90 12.23
C VAL A 15 -54.14 -18.07 10.80
N GLY A 16 -53.27 -17.78 9.83
CA GLY A 16 -53.52 -18.04 8.40
C GLY A 16 -52.77 -19.29 7.90
N ALA A 17 -52.94 -19.61 6.62
CA ALA A 17 -52.19 -20.69 5.95
C ALA A 17 -50.65 -20.48 5.95
N VAL A 18 -50.22 -19.24 6.22
CA VAL A 18 -48.80 -18.82 6.30
C VAL A 18 -48.31 -18.78 7.77
N GLY A 19 -49.10 -19.28 8.72
CA GLY A 19 -48.81 -19.23 10.15
C GLY A 19 -49.42 -18.00 10.85
N THR A 20 -48.94 -17.70 12.05
CA THR A 20 -49.36 -16.53 12.83
C THR A 20 -48.89 -15.26 12.15
N VAL A 21 -49.82 -14.34 11.91
CA VAL A 21 -49.52 -13.02 11.35
C VAL A 21 -49.59 -11.99 12.47
N LEU A 22 -48.46 -11.36 12.75
CA LEU A 22 -48.37 -10.25 13.68
C LEU A 22 -48.35 -8.96 12.87
N MET A 23 -49.29 -8.07 13.15
CA MET A 23 -49.36 -6.75 12.54
C MET A 23 -48.88 -5.71 13.55
N ASP A 24 -48.15 -4.74 13.04
CA ASP A 24 -47.68 -3.57 13.77
C ASP A 24 -48.73 -2.44 13.74
N ASP A 25 -48.53 -1.37 14.52
CA ASP A 25 -49.43 -0.22 14.64
C ASP A 25 -49.63 0.53 13.31
N LEU A 26 -48.68 0.40 12.38
CA LEU A 26 -48.78 0.92 11.01
C LEU A 26 -49.54 -0.02 10.06
N ALA A 27 -50.10 -1.12 10.56
CA ALA A 27 -50.66 -2.23 9.79
C ALA A 27 -49.65 -2.93 8.86
N ASP A 28 -48.35 -2.78 9.16
CA ASP A 28 -47.28 -3.53 8.49
C ASP A 28 -47.08 -4.89 9.18
N ARG A 29 -46.86 -5.94 8.37
CA ARG A 29 -46.61 -7.28 8.89
C ARG A 29 -45.21 -7.37 9.49
N ALA A 30 -45.12 -7.86 10.72
CA ALA A 30 -43.83 -8.14 11.36
C ALA A 30 -43.08 -9.26 10.58
N PRO A 31 -41.85 -9.02 10.13
CA PRO A 31 -41.12 -9.96 9.29
C PRO A 31 -40.49 -11.09 10.11
N ILE A 32 -40.48 -12.28 9.53
CA ILE A 32 -39.73 -13.43 10.04
C ILE A 32 -38.62 -13.72 9.04
N PHE A 33 -37.36 -13.63 9.48
CA PHE A 33 -36.22 -13.90 8.62
C PHE A 33 -35.57 -15.22 9.00
N ALA A 34 -35.09 -15.94 7.99
CA ALA A 34 -34.29 -17.13 8.18
C ALA A 34 -33.08 -17.09 7.25
N ALA A 35 -31.91 -17.44 7.78
CA ALA A 35 -30.72 -17.66 6.96
C ALA A 35 -30.45 -19.15 6.82
N PHE A 36 -29.94 -19.54 5.65
CA PHE A 36 -29.69 -20.92 5.30
C PHE A 36 -28.24 -21.11 4.84
N PHE A 37 -27.64 -22.22 5.26
CA PHE A 37 -26.33 -22.66 4.85
C PHE A 37 -26.44 -23.75 3.81
N ILE A 38 -25.57 -23.68 2.81
CA ILE A 38 -25.33 -24.79 1.90
C ILE A 38 -23.90 -25.26 2.16
N SER A 39 -23.79 -26.46 2.72
CA SER A 39 -22.50 -27.11 2.92
C SER A 39 -21.97 -27.61 1.57
N PRO A 40 -20.69 -27.39 1.24
CA PRO A 40 -20.10 -27.96 0.03
C PRO A 40 -20.01 -29.49 0.09
N ASN A 41 -20.04 -30.08 1.28
CA ASN A 41 -19.88 -31.53 1.50
C ASN A 41 -21.21 -32.28 1.65
N ARG A 42 -22.34 -31.58 1.73
CA ARG A 42 -23.66 -32.18 1.92
C ARG A 42 -24.69 -31.44 1.08
N ASP A 43 -25.40 -32.16 0.22
CA ASP A 43 -26.52 -31.65 -0.60
C ASP A 43 -27.80 -31.36 0.23
N LYS A 44 -27.63 -30.85 1.45
CA LYS A 44 -28.73 -30.50 2.35
C LYS A 44 -28.58 -29.06 2.80
N VAL A 45 -29.64 -28.28 2.59
CA VAL A 45 -29.77 -26.92 3.09
C VAL A 45 -30.04 -26.99 4.59
N MET A 46 -29.21 -26.34 5.39
CA MET A 46 -29.37 -26.27 6.85
C MET A 46 -29.79 -24.86 7.26
N LYS A 47 -30.84 -24.73 8.07
CA LYS A 47 -31.26 -23.43 8.61
C LYS A 47 -30.27 -23.00 9.67
N MET A 48 -29.58 -21.87 9.45
CA MET A 48 -28.50 -21.37 10.33
C MET A 48 -29.04 -20.49 11.44
N VAL A 49 -29.95 -19.59 11.08
CA VAL A 49 -30.55 -18.67 12.02
C VAL A 49 -32.01 -18.45 11.70
N SER A 50 -32.84 -18.45 12.74
CA SER A 50 -34.20 -17.90 12.71
C SER A 50 -34.20 -16.59 13.48
N MET A 51 -34.75 -15.55 12.87
CA MET A 51 -35.00 -14.27 13.50
C MET A 51 -36.51 -14.10 13.58
N ASP A 52 -37.02 -14.14 14.80
CA ASP A 52 -38.43 -13.95 15.09
C ASP A 52 -38.65 -12.52 15.58
N SER A 53 -39.76 -11.91 15.17
CA SER A 53 -40.12 -10.55 15.54
C SER A 53 -40.91 -10.51 16.86
N GLU A 54 -40.43 -9.74 17.84
CA GLU A 54 -41.17 -9.41 19.06
C GLU A 54 -41.66 -7.95 18.98
N LEU A 55 -42.92 -7.68 19.34
CA LEU A 55 -43.45 -6.31 19.37
C LEU A 55 -42.83 -5.55 20.55
N LEU A 56 -42.48 -4.29 20.30
CA LEU A 56 -41.96 -3.41 21.33
C LEU A 56 -43.11 -2.74 22.09
N GLY A 57 -43.12 -2.86 23.42
CA GLY A 57 -44.10 -2.17 24.26
C GLY A 57 -43.88 -0.65 24.27
N ASN A 58 -44.95 0.12 24.38
CA ASN A 58 -44.93 1.60 24.40
C ASN A 58 -44.27 2.25 23.18
N CYS A 59 -44.47 1.65 22.00
CA CYS A 59 -44.04 2.25 20.75
C CYS A 59 -45.26 2.88 20.05
N ASP A 60 -45.06 4.04 19.41
CA ASP A 60 -46.06 4.72 18.60
C ASP A 60 -45.47 4.88 17.20
N GLY A 61 -45.71 3.87 16.36
CA GLY A 61 -45.22 3.82 14.99
C GLY A 61 -45.85 4.88 14.08
N LEU A 62 -47.05 5.38 14.44
CA LEU A 62 -47.76 6.38 13.66
C LEU A 62 -47.10 7.77 13.77
N LYS A 63 -46.61 8.12 14.97
CA LYS A 63 -45.90 9.39 15.20
C LYS A 63 -44.50 9.41 14.60
N ASN A 64 -43.77 8.30 14.70
CA ASN A 64 -42.37 8.23 14.31
C ASN A 64 -42.12 7.64 12.91
N ARG A 65 -43.19 7.14 12.25
CA ARG A 65 -43.13 6.42 10.95
C ARG A 65 -42.09 5.29 10.94
N SER A 66 -41.94 4.62 12.07
CA SER A 66 -40.98 3.53 12.28
C SER A 66 -41.73 2.29 12.74
N GLY A 67 -41.31 1.11 12.30
CA GLY A 67 -41.89 -0.15 12.78
C GLY A 67 -41.59 -0.41 14.26
N CYS A 68 -42.56 -0.91 15.01
CA CYS A 68 -42.49 -1.22 16.44
C CYS A 68 -42.23 -2.71 16.70
N PHE A 69 -41.22 -3.28 16.03
CA PHE A 69 -40.79 -4.65 16.24
C PHE A 69 -39.27 -4.73 16.44
N THR A 70 -38.82 -5.69 17.24
CA THR A 70 -37.42 -6.05 17.41
C THR A 70 -37.19 -7.48 16.93
N LEU A 71 -36.05 -7.73 16.30
CA LEU A 71 -35.69 -9.06 15.81
C LEU A 71 -34.88 -9.78 16.87
N LYS A 72 -35.42 -10.90 17.36
CA LYS A 72 -34.74 -11.79 18.30
C LYS A 72 -34.24 -13.03 17.57
N LEU A 73 -32.95 -13.32 17.75
CA LEU A 73 -32.38 -14.56 17.25
C LEU A 73 -32.79 -15.71 18.17
N THR A 74 -33.51 -16.70 17.65
CA THR A 74 -34.01 -17.84 18.43
C THR A 74 -33.21 -19.12 18.21
N ASP A 75 -32.73 -19.34 17.00
CA ASP A 75 -31.91 -20.50 16.63
C ASP A 75 -30.62 -19.98 16.00
N VAL A 76 -29.45 -20.39 16.48
CA VAL A 76 -28.15 -19.97 15.92
C VAL A 76 -27.22 -21.18 15.86
N MET A 77 -27.00 -21.68 14.66
CA MET A 77 -25.95 -22.65 14.40
C MET A 77 -24.57 -21.99 14.49
N THR A 78 -23.65 -22.61 15.24
CA THR A 78 -22.25 -22.17 15.36
C THR A 78 -21.32 -23.10 14.57
N GLY A 79 -20.12 -22.64 14.24
CA GLY A 79 -19.10 -23.50 13.60
C GLY A 79 -19.30 -23.80 12.13
N PHE A 80 -20.19 -23.09 11.43
CA PHE A 80 -20.41 -23.27 9.98
C PHE A 80 -19.40 -22.54 9.10
N TRP A 81 -18.64 -21.61 9.67
CA TRP A 81 -17.69 -20.82 8.89
C TRP A 81 -16.50 -21.69 8.47
N PRO A 82 -15.96 -21.49 7.25
CA PRO A 82 -14.85 -22.27 6.72
C PRO A 82 -13.49 -21.93 7.36
N SER A 83 -13.48 -21.22 8.50
CA SER A 83 -12.25 -20.93 9.25
C SER A 83 -11.84 -22.14 10.08
N ASP A 84 -10.55 -22.27 10.38
CA ASP A 84 -10.02 -23.42 11.15
C ASP A 84 -10.70 -23.59 12.52
N ASN A 85 -11.18 -22.48 13.10
CA ASN A 85 -11.87 -22.46 14.39
C ASN A 85 -13.40 -22.42 14.26
N GLY A 86 -13.96 -22.48 13.06
CA GLY A 86 -15.40 -22.33 12.80
C GLY A 86 -15.97 -20.95 13.16
N ALA A 87 -15.09 -19.98 13.42
CA ALA A 87 -15.42 -18.60 13.78
C ALA A 87 -15.73 -17.76 12.54
N MET A 88 -16.54 -16.72 12.74
CA MET A 88 -16.87 -15.74 11.70
C MET A 88 -15.58 -15.08 11.17
N PRO A 89 -15.38 -15.03 9.84
CA PRO A 89 -14.24 -14.32 9.26
C PRO A 89 -14.34 -12.83 9.59
N LYS A 90 -13.20 -12.15 9.65
CA LYS A 90 -13.17 -10.71 9.88
C LYS A 90 -13.73 -9.99 8.65
N ASP A 91 -14.54 -8.96 8.88
CA ASP A 91 -15.12 -8.12 7.82
C ASP A 91 -14.08 -7.30 7.05
N GLU A 92 -12.93 -7.03 7.67
CA GLU A 92 -11.79 -6.32 7.06
C GLU A 92 -10.52 -7.17 7.20
N PRO A 93 -9.69 -7.29 6.14
CA PRO A 93 -8.39 -7.94 6.25
C PRO A 93 -7.45 -7.17 7.19
N PHE A 94 -6.44 -7.84 7.74
CA PHE A 94 -5.54 -7.27 8.75
C PHE A 94 -4.91 -5.93 8.35
N CYS A 95 -4.51 -5.80 7.09
CA CYS A 95 -3.84 -4.61 6.55
C CYS A 95 -4.83 -3.61 5.90
N GLY A 96 -6.14 -3.82 6.01
CA GLY A 96 -7.15 -3.11 5.26
C GLY A 96 -7.15 -3.48 3.77
N TYR A 97 -8.25 -3.19 3.07
CA TYR A 97 -8.45 -3.60 1.67
C TYR A 97 -7.41 -3.04 0.68
N ARG A 98 -6.77 -1.93 1.05
CA ARG A 98 -5.74 -1.26 0.23
C ARG A 98 -4.42 -1.06 0.98
N GLY A 99 -4.15 -1.84 2.02
CA GLY A 99 -2.93 -1.67 2.81
C GLY A 99 -2.94 -0.44 3.73
N GLN A 100 -4.10 0.21 3.92
CA GLN A 100 -4.21 1.51 4.63
C GLN A 100 -3.83 1.43 6.12
N ARG A 101 -3.94 0.24 6.71
CA ARG A 101 -3.73 0.03 8.14
C ARG A 101 -2.27 -0.34 8.48
N CYS A 102 -1.48 -0.76 7.50
CA CYS A 102 -0.07 -1.10 7.74
C CYS A 102 0.82 0.13 7.60
N SER A 103 1.77 0.27 8.53
CA SER A 103 2.80 1.31 8.44
C SER A 103 3.95 0.83 7.56
N TYR A 104 4.11 1.43 6.38
CA TYR A 104 5.25 1.21 5.48
C TYR A 104 6.45 2.12 5.78
N PHE A 105 6.41 2.86 6.89
CA PHE A 105 7.40 3.88 7.22
C PHE A 105 8.83 3.30 7.33
N LEU A 106 8.98 2.09 7.87
CA LEU A 106 10.29 1.45 8.04
C LEU A 106 10.89 1.07 6.68
N GLU A 107 10.11 0.48 5.79
CA GLU A 107 10.55 0.12 4.44
C GLU A 107 10.89 1.36 3.60
N ILE A 108 10.03 2.38 3.63
CA ILE A 108 10.22 3.62 2.88
C ILE A 108 11.45 4.39 3.39
N SER A 109 11.62 4.50 4.71
CA SER A 109 12.77 5.21 5.30
C SER A 109 14.09 4.48 5.04
N ALA A 110 14.10 3.14 5.07
CA ALA A 110 15.29 2.35 4.70
C ALA A 110 15.68 2.58 3.24
N GLY A 111 14.70 2.56 2.31
CA GLY A 111 14.97 2.85 0.90
C GLY A 111 15.50 4.28 0.67
N ALA A 112 14.92 5.27 1.36
CA ALA A 112 15.33 6.67 1.24
C ALA A 112 16.76 6.93 1.75
N THR A 113 17.13 6.31 2.88
CA THR A 113 18.49 6.45 3.42
C THR A 113 19.54 5.82 2.49
N LEU A 114 19.23 4.67 1.89
CA LEU A 114 20.14 3.99 0.96
C LEU A 114 20.33 4.79 -0.36
N LEU A 115 19.24 5.34 -0.91
CA LEU A 115 19.31 6.22 -2.09
C LEU A 115 20.10 7.51 -1.79
N SER A 116 19.89 8.11 -0.62
CA SER A 116 20.65 9.30 -0.21
C SER A 116 22.15 9.03 -0.13
N LEU A 117 22.58 7.88 0.39
CA LEU A 117 24.00 7.51 0.45
C LEU A 117 24.63 7.37 -0.93
N ILE A 118 23.92 6.75 -1.88
CA ILE A 118 24.40 6.60 -3.26
C ILE A 118 24.59 7.97 -3.92
N VAL A 119 23.62 8.88 -3.74
CA VAL A 119 23.71 10.25 -4.27
C VAL A 119 24.91 10.98 -3.67
N LEU A 120 25.12 10.90 -2.35
CA LEU A 120 26.27 11.54 -1.70
C LEU A 120 27.62 11.00 -2.20
N ILE A 121 27.75 9.69 -2.38
CA ILE A 121 28.97 9.07 -2.91
C ILE A 121 29.20 9.55 -4.35
N SER A 122 28.17 9.53 -5.18
CA SER A 122 28.28 9.99 -6.57
C SER A 122 28.67 11.46 -6.67
N ALA A 123 28.09 12.32 -5.83
CA ALA A 123 28.41 13.75 -5.75
C ALA A 123 29.83 13.99 -5.24
N ALA A 124 30.31 13.19 -4.27
CA ALA A 124 31.68 13.28 -3.78
C ALA A 124 32.70 12.89 -4.86
N ILE A 125 32.44 11.82 -5.63
CA ILE A 125 33.31 11.41 -6.74
C ILE A 125 33.31 12.48 -7.84
N PHE A 126 32.14 12.98 -8.23
CA PHE A 126 32.04 14.06 -9.21
C PHE A 126 32.72 15.35 -8.75
N GLY A 127 32.51 15.74 -7.49
CA GLY A 127 33.14 16.89 -6.87
C GLY A 127 34.66 16.74 -6.82
N TYR A 128 35.16 15.57 -6.47
CA TYR A 128 36.60 15.26 -6.49
C TYR A 128 37.16 15.42 -7.91
N ARG A 129 36.53 14.81 -8.91
CA ARG A 129 36.97 14.91 -10.32
C ARG A 129 36.92 16.35 -10.84
N PHE A 130 35.90 17.11 -10.44
CA PHE A 130 35.78 18.52 -10.82
C PHE A 130 36.85 19.39 -10.16
N CYS A 131 37.14 19.17 -8.87
CA CYS A 131 38.21 19.85 -8.16
C CYS A 131 39.58 19.51 -8.74
N GLU A 132 39.82 18.25 -9.09
CA GLU A 132 41.05 17.80 -9.74
C GLU A 132 41.23 18.51 -11.09
N ALA A 133 40.19 18.49 -11.94
CA ALA A 133 40.21 19.19 -13.23
C ALA A 133 40.49 20.69 -13.07
N ARG A 134 39.91 21.33 -12.05
CA ARG A 134 40.14 22.75 -11.77
C ARG A 134 41.53 23.04 -11.19
N ALA A 135 42.10 22.10 -10.44
CA ALA A 135 43.46 22.22 -9.93
C ALA A 135 44.48 22.05 -11.06
N LEU A 136 44.27 21.09 -11.96
CA LEU A 136 45.06 20.87 -13.18
C LEU A 136 45.09 22.11 -14.08
N ASP A 137 43.97 22.83 -14.19
CA ASP A 137 43.87 24.02 -15.04
C ASP A 137 44.66 25.22 -14.52
N LYS A 138 44.95 25.27 -13.21
CA LYS A 138 45.69 26.38 -12.58
C LYS A 138 47.22 26.22 -12.59
N MET A 139 47.74 25.11 -13.14
CA MET A 139 49.17 24.85 -13.11
C MET A 139 49.89 25.57 -14.27
N PRO A 140 50.97 26.35 -14.03
CA PRO A 140 51.64 27.13 -15.07
C PRO A 140 52.49 26.29 -16.05
N TRP A 141 52.67 24.99 -15.83
CA TRP A 141 53.46 24.08 -16.67
C TRP A 141 52.61 23.08 -17.47
N ARG A 142 51.33 23.41 -17.74
CA ARG A 142 50.46 22.52 -18.54
C ARG A 142 51.05 22.30 -19.93
N VAL A 143 51.61 21.12 -20.17
CA VAL A 143 52.00 20.63 -21.49
C VAL A 143 50.75 20.05 -22.14
N PHE A 144 50.25 20.70 -23.19
CA PHE A 144 49.12 20.16 -23.95
C PHE A 144 49.57 18.94 -24.72
N HIS A 145 48.70 17.93 -24.81
CA HIS A 145 49.04 16.73 -25.57
C HIS A 145 49.28 17.06 -27.05
N ASP A 146 48.63 18.12 -27.55
CA ASP A 146 48.79 18.64 -28.91
C ASP A 146 50.19 19.26 -29.14
N ASP A 147 50.88 19.69 -28.08
CA ASP A 147 52.25 20.24 -28.16
C ASP A 147 53.33 19.15 -28.04
N LEU A 148 52.94 17.91 -27.71
CA LEU A 148 53.85 16.77 -27.69
C LEU A 148 53.99 16.20 -29.10
N GLN A 149 54.84 16.81 -29.92
CA GLN A 149 55.35 16.15 -31.13
C GLN A 149 56.46 15.18 -30.73
N PHE A 150 56.29 13.90 -31.12
CA PHE A 150 57.38 12.92 -31.07
C PHE A 150 58.39 13.29 -32.14
N ILE A 151 59.54 13.83 -31.72
CA ILE A 151 60.64 14.17 -32.62
C ILE A 151 61.48 12.90 -32.80
N ASP A 152 61.55 12.39 -34.02
CA ASP A 152 62.41 11.26 -34.38
C ASP A 152 63.90 11.63 -34.28
N GLU A 153 64.77 10.68 -33.92
CA GLU A 153 66.21 10.90 -33.70
C GLU A 153 66.92 11.59 -34.87
N GLU A 154 66.46 11.34 -36.11
CA GLU A 154 66.99 11.97 -37.32
C GLU A 154 66.65 13.47 -37.38
N GLN A 155 65.44 13.85 -36.96
CA GLN A 155 65.00 15.24 -36.86
C GLN A 155 65.74 15.96 -35.73
N VAL A 156 65.98 15.27 -34.58
CA VAL A 156 66.77 15.83 -33.47
C VAL A 156 68.20 16.16 -33.92
N LYS A 157 68.88 15.24 -34.62
CA LYS A 157 70.23 15.49 -35.17
C LYS A 157 70.24 16.68 -36.14
N SER A 158 69.24 16.76 -37.01
CA SER A 158 69.15 17.86 -37.97
C SER A 158 68.94 19.22 -37.28
N MET A 159 68.08 19.31 -36.26
CA MET A 159 67.86 20.55 -35.51
C MET A 159 69.08 20.97 -34.69
N VAL A 160 69.81 20.01 -34.10
CA VAL A 160 71.04 20.28 -33.35
C VAL A 160 72.16 20.80 -34.26
N ASP A 161 72.26 20.25 -35.47
CA ASP A 161 73.21 20.73 -36.48
C ASP A 161 72.79 22.10 -37.04
N LEU A 162 71.49 22.36 -37.23
CA LEU A 162 70.95 23.60 -37.80
C LEU A 162 71.00 24.78 -36.81
N LEU A 163 70.77 24.52 -35.52
CA LEU A 163 70.92 25.52 -34.45
C LEU A 163 72.40 25.77 -34.08
N GLY A 164 73.35 25.01 -34.63
CA GLY A 164 74.79 25.18 -34.38
C GLY A 164 75.22 24.88 -32.94
N ILE A 165 74.36 24.20 -32.16
CA ILE A 165 74.59 23.92 -30.73
C ILE A 165 75.49 22.70 -30.54
N ARG A 166 75.81 21.96 -31.62
CA ARG A 166 76.66 20.76 -31.60
C ARG A 166 77.97 20.95 -30.85
N ASP A 167 78.63 22.10 -31.02
CA ASP A 167 79.90 22.41 -30.37
C ASP A 167 79.70 22.69 -28.87
N VAL A 168 78.60 23.34 -28.50
CA VAL A 168 78.22 23.62 -27.11
C VAL A 168 77.82 22.34 -26.37
N VAL A 169 77.10 21.42 -27.01
CA VAL A 169 76.75 20.11 -26.43
C VAL A 169 78.02 19.32 -26.13
N ASN A 170 78.95 19.24 -27.09
CA ASN A 170 80.21 18.50 -26.92
C ASN A 170 81.13 19.10 -25.85
N GLU A 171 81.03 20.40 -25.57
CA GLU A 171 81.83 21.05 -24.53
C GLU A 171 81.26 20.89 -23.11
N ILE A 172 79.93 20.75 -22.98
CA ILE A 172 79.23 20.67 -21.69
C ILE A 172 79.05 19.21 -21.23
N PHE A 173 78.82 18.26 -22.16
CA PHE A 173 78.58 16.85 -21.83
C PHE A 173 79.70 16.17 -21.01
N PRO A 174 81.01 16.39 -21.28
CA PRO A 174 82.08 15.79 -20.47
C PRO A 174 82.29 16.47 -19.12
N LYS A 175 81.57 17.56 -18.80
CA LYS A 175 81.65 18.26 -17.50
C LYS A 175 80.51 17.90 -16.54
N LEU A 176 79.52 17.12 -17.00
CA LEU A 176 78.36 16.69 -16.20
C LEU A 176 78.46 15.26 -15.65
N PHE A 177 79.54 14.54 -15.97
CA PHE A 177 79.86 13.20 -15.46
C PHE A 177 81.25 13.17 -14.83
#